data_AF-A0A527GC68-F1
#
_entry.id   AF-A0A527GC68-F1
#
_cell.length_a   1.000
_cell.length_b   1.000
_cell.length_c   1.000
_cell.angle_alpha   90.00
_cell.angle_beta   90.00
_cell.angle_gamma   90.00
#
_symmetry.space_group_name_H-M   'P 1'
#
loop_
_entity.id
_entity.type
_entity.pdbx_description
1 polymer ?
#
loop_
_entity_poly.entity_id
_entity_poly.type
_entity_poly.pdbx_seq_one_letter_code
_entity_poly.pdbx_strand_id
1 'polypeptide(L)' 'MLSFLVRRVSLSLVTLFLLSIMVFLGGQVLPGNVGRAILGPFADQRAVDALNHTLGVDRPLL' A
#
# COMPACT_ATOMS: atom_id res chain seq x y z
N MET A 1 10.04 -31.39 20.24
CA MET A 1 10.20 -30.01 20.75
C MET A 1 10.29 -28.99 19.61
N LEU A 2 11.26 -29.11 18.69
CA LEU A 2 11.41 -28.17 17.55
C LEU A 2 10.17 -28.07 16.64
N SER A 3 9.47 -29.18 16.31
CA SER A 3 8.31 -29.11 15.40
C SER A 3 7.12 -28.32 15.97
N PHE A 4 6.95 -28.33 17.31
CA PHE A 4 5.94 -27.52 17.99
C PHE A 4 6.29 -26.02 17.93
N LEU A 5 7.57 -25.69 18.08
CA LEU A 5 8.04 -24.31 17.99
C LEU A 5 7.91 -23.78 16.57
N VAL A 6 8.35 -24.55 15.56
CA VAL A 6 8.20 -24.21 14.15
C VAL A 6 6.72 -24.02 13.78
N ARG A 7 5.84 -24.94 14.18
CA ARG A 7 4.40 -24.82 13.87
C ARG A 7 3.77 -23.56 14.47
N ARG A 8 4.17 -23.18 15.68
CA ARG A 8 3.66 -21.98 16.37
C ARG A 8 4.21 -20.70 15.75
N VAL A 9 5.50 -20.67 15.42
CA VAL A 9 6.17 -19.55 14.76
C VAL A 9 5.67 -19.36 13.32
N SER A 10 5.48 -20.44 12.56
CA SER A 10 4.91 -20.41 11.21
C SER A 10 3.51 -19.80 11.20
N LEU A 11 2.64 -20.18 12.17
CA LEU A 11 1.31 -19.59 12.28
C LEU A 11 1.36 -18.08 12.56
N SER A 12 2.24 -17.64 13.46
CA SER A 12 2.44 -16.21 13.76
C SER A 12 3.03 -15.44 12.58
N LEU A 13 3.94 -16.03 11.82
CA LEU A 13 4.50 -15.45 10.60
C LEU A 13 3.45 -15.29 9.51
N VAL A 14 2.61 -16.32 9.31
CA VAL A 14 1.53 -16.28 8.33
C VAL A 14 0.51 -15.20 8.67
N THR A 15 0.11 -15.07 9.94
CA THR A 15 -0.81 -13.99 10.35
C THR A 15 -0.18 -12.61 10.20
N LEU A 16 1.08 -12.41 10.60
CA LEU A 16 1.81 -11.16 10.37
C LEU A 16 1.93 -10.81 8.88
N PHE A 17 2.21 -11.80 8.04
CA PHE A 17 2.30 -11.63 6.59
C PHE A 17 0.96 -11.25 5.97
N LEU A 18 -0.12 -11.96 6.33
CA LEU A 18 -1.48 -11.62 5.92
C LEU A 18 -1.89 -10.22 6.39
N LEU A 19 -1.55 -9.85 7.63
CA LEU A 19 -1.83 -8.53 8.18
C LEU A 19 -1.06 -7.44 7.40
N SER A 20 0.21 -7.68 7.09
CA SER A 20 1.03 -6.78 6.28
C SER A 20 0.43 -6.58 4.89
N ILE A 21 0.02 -7.68 4.23
CA ILE A 21 -0.69 -7.62 2.94
C ILE A 21 -2.01 -6.85 3.06
N MET A 22 -2.80 -7.11 4.10
CA MET A 22 -4.07 -6.40 4.35
C MET A 22 -3.86 -4.90 4.59
N VAL A 23 -2.83 -4.50 5.34
CA VAL A 23 -2.49 -3.09 5.57
C VAL A 23 -1.95 -2.44 4.31
N PHE A 24 -1.11 -3.13 3.55
CA PHE A 24 -0.55 -2.63 2.30
C PHE A 24 -1.60 -2.49 1.20
N LEU A 25 -2.45 -3.51 1.03
CA LEU A 25 -3.63 -3.45 0.17
C LEU A 25 -4.61 -2.39 0.67
N GLY A 26 -4.89 -2.31 1.97
CA GLY A 26 -5.74 -1.27 2.54
C GLY A 26 -5.21 0.14 2.28
N GLY A 27 -3.88 0.32 2.37
CA GLY A 27 -3.20 1.58 2.04
C GLY A 27 -3.18 1.89 0.55
N GLN A 28 -3.05 0.88 -0.32
CA GLN A 28 -3.15 1.05 -1.78
C GLN A 28 -4.60 1.22 -2.27
N VAL A 29 -5.56 0.60 -1.57
CA VAL A 29 -7.01 0.69 -1.83
C VAL A 29 -7.58 1.97 -1.25
N LEU A 30 -6.91 2.62 -0.28
CA LEU A 30 -7.17 4.02 0.04
C LEU A 30 -6.89 4.81 -1.25
N PRO A 31 -7.93 5.16 -2.02
CA PRO A 31 -7.81 5.63 -3.38
C PRO A 31 -7.58 7.14 -3.32
N GLY A 32 -6.58 7.55 -2.58
CA GLY A 32 -6.02 8.89 -2.70
C GLY A 32 -4.81 8.69 -3.57
N ASN A 33 -4.92 8.95 -4.87
CA ASN A 33 -3.69 9.10 -5.63
C ASN A 33 -2.81 10.11 -4.88
N VAL A 34 -1.50 9.87 -4.89
CA VAL A 34 -0.56 10.64 -4.06
C VAL A 34 -0.77 12.14 -4.31
N GLY A 35 -1.08 12.53 -5.55
CA GLY A 35 -1.43 13.88 -5.94
C GLY A 35 -2.67 14.46 -5.24
N ARG A 36 -3.74 13.69 -4.99
CA ARG A 36 -4.96 14.12 -4.27
C ARG A 36 -4.78 14.05 -2.76
N ALA A 37 -3.88 13.19 -2.27
CA ALA A 37 -3.45 13.25 -0.87
C ALA A 37 -2.66 14.54 -0.59
N ILE A 38 -1.85 15.02 -1.55
CA ILE A 38 -1.04 16.24 -1.42
C ILE A 38 -1.85 17.52 -1.73
N LEU A 39 -2.63 17.53 -2.82
CA LEU A 39 -3.41 18.70 -3.26
C LEU A 39 -4.77 18.81 -2.57
N GLY A 40 -5.18 17.77 -1.84
CA GLY A 40 -6.46 17.69 -1.16
C GLY A 40 -7.59 17.10 -2.01
N PRO A 41 -8.68 16.66 -1.37
CA PRO A 41 -9.78 15.91 -2.01
C PRO A 41 -10.57 16.70 -3.07
N PHE A 42 -10.47 18.03 -3.06
CA PHE A 42 -11.15 18.92 -4.02
C PHE A 42 -10.23 19.43 -5.15
N ALA A 43 -8.99 18.95 -5.22
CA ALA A 43 -8.06 19.37 -6.26
C ALA A 43 -8.52 18.92 -7.65
N ASP A 44 -8.34 19.81 -8.64
CA ASP A 44 -8.64 19.53 -10.04
C ASP A 44 -7.85 18.28 -10.50
N GLN A 45 -8.54 17.36 -11.18
CA GLN A 45 -7.94 16.10 -11.64
C GLN A 45 -6.72 16.36 -12.52
N ARG A 46 -6.71 17.44 -13.32
CA ARG A 46 -5.54 17.81 -14.13
C ARG A 46 -4.30 18.17 -13.31
N ALA A 47 -4.49 18.88 -12.19
CA ALA A 47 -3.40 19.25 -11.29
C ALA A 47 -2.84 18.03 -10.56
N VAL A 48 -3.74 17.11 -10.20
CA VAL A 48 -3.42 15.85 -9.57
C VAL A 48 -2.63 14.93 -10.52
N ASP A 49 -3.03 14.82 -11.80
CA ASP A 49 -2.32 14.01 -12.80
C ASP A 49 -0.95 14.63 -13.15
N ALA A 50 -0.85 15.96 -13.23
CA ALA A 50 0.44 16.62 -13.40
C ALA A 50 1.38 16.38 -12.21
N LEU A 51 0.84 16.41 -10.98
CA LEU A 51 1.61 16.13 -9.77
C LEU A 51 2.01 14.64 -9.69
N ASN A 52 1.13 13.72 -10.05
CA ASN A 52 1.45 12.31 -10.09
C ASN A 52 2.52 11.99 -11.17
N HIS A 53 2.46 12.67 -12.32
CA HIS A 53 3.43 12.53 -13.39
C HIS A 53 4.81 13.06 -12.98
N THR A 54 4.87 14.22 -12.30
CA THR A 54 6.11 14.79 -11.77
C THR A 54 6.70 13.98 -10.61
N LEU A 55 5.85 13.41 -9.76
CA LEU A 55 6.26 12.51 -8.68
C LEU A 55 6.64 11.11 -9.18
N GLY A 56 6.39 10.79 -10.45
CA GLY A 56 6.68 9.49 -11.03
C GLY A 56 5.83 8.34 -10.48
N VAL A 57 4.77 8.66 -9.72
CA VAL A 57 3.81 7.70 -9.15
C VAL A 57 2.77 7.23 -10.17
N ASP A 58 2.64 7.93 -11.31
CA ASP A 58 1.88 7.48 -12.48
C ASP A 58 2.63 6.46 -13.36
N ARG A 59 3.89 6.16 -13.05
CA ARG A 59 4.65 5.16 -13.81
C ARG A 59 4.51 3.78 -13.17
N PRO A 60 3.88 2.80 -13.85
CA PRO A 60 3.95 1.42 -13.38
C PRO A 60 5.41 0.99 -13.35
N LEU A 61 5.80 0.22 -12.32
CA LEU A 61 7.14 -0.34 -12.13
C LEU A 61 7.46 -1.48 -13.13
N LEU A 62 7.04 -1.33 -14.40
CA LEU A 62 7.30 -2.25 -15.50
C LEU A 62 8.13 -1.57 -16.59
#